data_AF-A0A940D3D2-F1
#
_entry.id   AF-A0A940D3D2-F1
#
_cell.length_a   1.000
_cell.length_b   1.000
_cell.length_c   1.000
_cell.angle_alpha   90.00
_cell.angle_beta   90.00
_cell.angle_gamma   90.00
#
_symmetry.space_group_name_H-M   'P 1'
#
loop_
_entity.id
_entity.type
_entity.pdbx_description
1 polymer ?
#
loop_
_entity_poly.entity_id
_entity_poly.type
_entity_poly.pdbx_seq_one_letter_code
_entity_poly.pdbx_strand_id
1 'polypeptide(L)'
;MIFRGPNSLSAPFGEFYSHCQNLFISEALELKNRKAVLGTEFGHFIVSVVTESNDRAPALSLFIDEEGRGFLGLSSENPLKRMSAIYRYQPSKATDLLREFYSHLFPEAEISLSRVILQSPLRIHFVVFGGNERLLKREMLKASLSGKGFYRIAEKMGDELFDFYCKYYRKWLKLRKGEVFIYPTEDIVKIVTGRPRLNYSVDLSIVIELSRLFRNLVVKKHKFLRPSNISPDMNFSGVATSVYEVDLVDSLGVYQKLNPFYDMYSKSIERTIEAMMNSIKKLPFGEVLNDD
;
A
#
# COMPACT_ATOMS: atom_id res chain seq x y z
N MET A 1 25.82 2.66 -8.83
CA MET A 1 24.55 2.55 -8.08
C MET A 1 23.59 1.73 -8.94
N ILE A 2 22.78 0.86 -8.37
CA ILE A 2 21.63 0.28 -9.11
C ILE A 2 20.35 0.99 -8.68
N PHE A 3 19.39 1.08 -9.60
CA PHE A 3 18.06 1.63 -9.36
C PHE A 3 17.00 0.70 -9.98
N ARG A 4 15.86 0.56 -9.31
CA ARG A 4 14.68 -0.16 -9.80
C ARG A 4 13.43 0.60 -9.36
N GLY A 5 12.52 0.85 -10.30
CA GLY A 5 11.28 1.58 -10.11
C GLY A 5 10.98 2.49 -11.31
N PRO A 6 10.08 3.47 -11.14
CA PRO A 6 9.72 4.47 -12.14
C PRO A 6 10.93 5.21 -12.69
N ASN A 7 10.99 5.43 -14.00
CA ASN A 7 12.12 6.13 -14.63
C ASN A 7 12.23 7.58 -14.13
N SER A 8 11.08 8.22 -13.87
CA SER A 8 10.97 9.56 -13.29
C SER A 8 11.71 9.72 -11.96
N LEU A 9 11.86 8.63 -11.20
CA LEU A 9 12.54 8.63 -9.90
C LEU A 9 14.02 8.23 -9.97
N SER A 10 14.51 7.79 -11.13
CA SER A 10 15.91 7.34 -11.26
C SER A 10 16.90 8.48 -10.99
N ALA A 11 16.68 9.67 -11.57
CA ALA A 11 17.58 10.81 -11.38
C ALA A 11 17.50 11.38 -9.96
N PRO A 12 16.30 11.66 -9.39
CA PRO A 12 16.17 12.12 -8.00
C PRO A 12 16.82 11.19 -6.97
N PHE A 13 16.64 9.87 -7.11
CA PHE A 13 17.30 8.90 -6.23
C PHE A 13 18.83 8.92 -6.38
N GLY A 14 19.33 9.03 -7.62
CA GLY A 14 20.76 9.10 -7.92
C GLY A 14 21.43 10.36 -7.35
N GLU A 15 20.77 11.51 -7.48
CA GLU A 15 21.22 12.78 -6.92
C GLU A 15 21.25 12.74 -5.39
N PHE A 16 20.16 12.29 -4.75
CA PHE A 16 20.09 12.13 -3.30
C PHE A 16 21.22 11.22 -2.78
N TYR A 17 21.40 10.06 -3.41
CA TYR A 17 22.42 9.09 -3.01
C TYR A 17 23.83 9.69 -3.12
N SER A 18 24.13 10.35 -4.24
CA SER A 18 25.44 10.96 -4.49
C SER A 18 25.74 12.10 -3.51
N HIS A 19 24.72 12.87 -3.14
CA HIS A 19 24.83 13.96 -2.15
C HIS A 19 25.05 13.44 -0.72
N CYS A 20 24.39 12.34 -0.35
CA CYS A 20 24.36 11.86 1.04
C CYS A 20 25.42 10.80 1.37
N GLN A 21 25.98 10.10 0.38
CA GLN A 21 26.82 8.90 0.63
C GLN A 21 28.02 9.12 1.56
N ASN A 22 28.60 10.32 1.57
CA ASN A 22 29.73 10.65 2.45
C ASN A 22 29.34 10.62 3.95
N LEU A 23 28.06 10.84 4.26
CA LEU A 23 27.53 10.78 5.63
C LEU A 23 27.32 9.34 6.12
N PHE A 24 27.33 8.35 5.22
CA PHE A 24 27.05 6.95 5.60
C PHE A 24 28.17 6.35 6.44
N ILE A 25 29.40 6.87 6.34
CA ILE A 25 30.52 6.43 7.17
C ILE A 25 30.28 6.73 8.65
N SER A 26 29.78 7.93 8.98
CA SER A 26 29.45 8.28 10.36
C SER A 26 28.26 7.47 10.89
N GLU A 27 27.27 7.19 10.04
CA GLU A 27 26.13 6.33 10.40
C GLU A 27 26.57 4.88 10.67
N ALA A 28 27.48 4.36 9.86
CA ALA A 28 28.05 3.04 10.05
C ALA A 28 28.90 2.94 11.33
N LEU A 29 29.56 4.02 11.74
CA LEU A 29 30.31 4.06 13.00
C LEU A 29 29.39 3.89 14.21
N GLU A 30 28.23 4.57 14.21
CA GLU A 30 27.20 4.38 15.25
C GLU A 30 26.75 2.92 15.35
N LEU A 31 26.55 2.28 14.19
CA LEU A 31 26.19 0.86 14.14
C LEU A 31 27.32 -0.04 14.68
N LYS A 32 28.58 0.22 14.29
CA LYS A 32 29.76 -0.51 14.81
C LYS A 32 29.92 -0.39 16.31
N ASN A 33 29.66 0.79 16.88
CA ASN A 33 29.74 1.03 18.32
C ASN A 33 28.75 0.16 19.13
N ARG A 34 27.72 -0.39 18.48
CA ARG A 34 26.77 -1.32 19.08
C ARG A 34 27.05 -2.79 18.77
N LYS A 35 28.09 -3.13 18.02
CA LYS A 35 28.36 -4.51 17.58
C LYS A 35 28.42 -5.53 18.72
N ALA A 36 28.89 -5.13 19.90
CA ALA A 36 28.97 -5.99 21.08
C ALA A 36 27.60 -6.46 21.63
N VAL A 37 26.52 -5.74 21.32
CA VAL A 37 25.15 -6.04 21.79
C VAL A 37 24.19 -6.45 20.66
N LEU A 38 24.71 -6.52 19.42
CA LEU A 38 23.97 -6.97 18.25
C LEU A 38 24.36 -8.43 17.94
N GLY A 39 23.39 -9.25 17.56
CA GLY A 39 23.67 -10.64 17.16
C GLY A 39 24.66 -10.69 15.99
N THR A 40 25.66 -11.57 16.05
CA THR A 40 26.72 -11.62 15.02
C THR A 40 26.31 -12.42 13.78
N GLU A 41 25.30 -13.27 13.94
CA GLU A 41 24.75 -14.15 12.92
C GLU A 41 23.86 -13.42 11.90
N PHE A 42 23.46 -12.18 12.20
CA PHE A 42 22.62 -11.36 11.33
C PHE A 42 23.31 -10.07 10.90
N GLY A 43 23.05 -9.65 9.66
CA GLY A 43 23.39 -8.31 9.23
C GLY A 43 22.50 -7.27 9.92
N HIS A 44 23.04 -6.11 10.22
CA HIS A 44 22.29 -5.01 10.82
C HIS A 44 22.38 -3.77 9.94
N PHE A 45 21.32 -2.96 9.99
CA PHE A 45 21.25 -1.68 9.33
C PHE A 45 20.86 -0.61 10.34
N ILE A 46 21.54 0.53 10.29
CA ILE A 46 20.95 1.76 10.81
C ILE A 46 20.01 2.29 9.73
N VAL A 47 18.78 2.58 10.14
CA VAL A 47 17.67 2.87 9.22
C VAL A 47 17.00 4.16 9.62
N SER A 48 16.97 5.12 8.69
CA SER A 48 16.12 6.30 8.80
C SER A 48 14.85 6.07 7.98
N VAL A 49 13.69 6.23 8.60
CA VAL A 49 12.37 6.03 8.01
C VAL A 49 11.61 7.36 8.07
N VAL A 50 11.13 7.80 6.91
CA VAL A 50 10.25 8.96 6.75
C VAL A 50 8.88 8.46 6.29
N THR A 51 7.83 8.87 6.97
CA THR A 51 6.45 8.53 6.61
C THR A 51 5.56 9.75 6.66
N GLU A 52 4.44 9.71 5.95
CA GLU A 52 3.35 10.65 6.20
C GLU A 52 2.59 10.23 7.47
N SER A 53 2.28 11.18 8.36
CA SER A 53 1.73 10.96 9.70
C SER A 53 0.38 10.23 9.68
N ASN A 54 -0.43 10.43 8.64
CA ASN A 54 -1.72 9.78 8.44
C ASN A 54 -1.65 8.58 7.50
N ASP A 55 -0.45 8.12 7.14
CA ASP A 55 -0.21 6.95 6.30
C ASP A 55 -0.87 7.07 4.90
N ARG A 56 -0.90 8.29 4.35
CA ARG A 56 -1.47 8.62 3.03
C ARG A 56 -0.44 8.67 1.90
N ALA A 57 0.81 8.34 2.19
CA ALA A 57 1.85 8.22 1.17
C ALA A 57 2.79 7.04 1.50
N PRO A 58 3.51 6.49 0.50
CA PRO A 58 4.47 5.41 0.69
C PRO A 58 5.60 5.79 1.65
N ALA A 59 6.10 4.83 2.42
CA ALA A 59 7.19 5.09 3.37
C ALA A 59 8.55 5.11 2.65
N LEU A 60 9.34 6.16 2.86
CA LEU A 60 10.71 6.26 2.39
C LEU A 60 11.67 5.79 3.48
N SER A 61 12.67 4.99 3.13
CA SER A 61 13.65 4.50 4.09
C SER A 61 15.05 4.49 3.51
N LEU A 62 16.03 4.90 4.31
CA LEU A 62 17.47 4.83 4.04
C LEU A 62 18.09 3.78 4.96
N PHE A 63 18.79 2.81 4.39
CA PHE A 63 19.43 1.70 5.09
C PHE A 63 20.93 1.82 4.90
N ILE A 64 21.70 1.80 5.99
CA ILE A 64 23.16 1.87 5.97
C ILE A 64 23.72 0.72 6.80
N ASP A 65 24.63 -0.05 6.21
CA ASP A 65 25.26 -1.19 6.89
C ASP A 65 26.54 -0.82 7.65
N GLU A 66 27.13 -1.78 8.34
CA GLU A 66 28.38 -1.57 9.11
C GLU A 66 29.58 -1.22 8.23
N GLU A 67 29.53 -1.41 6.92
CA GLU A 67 30.61 -1.04 6.00
C GLU A 67 30.46 0.39 5.45
N GLY A 68 29.39 1.12 5.83
CA GLY A 68 29.09 2.43 5.28
C GLY A 68 28.47 2.38 3.88
N ARG A 69 28.00 1.20 3.45
CA ARG A 69 27.25 1.06 2.20
C ARG A 69 25.79 1.35 2.49
N GLY A 70 25.18 2.18 1.66
CA GLY A 70 23.78 2.55 1.80
C GLY A 70 22.91 2.11 0.63
N PHE A 71 21.60 2.09 0.86
CA PHE A 71 20.58 2.15 -0.18
C PHE A 71 19.31 2.78 0.39
N LEU A 72 18.47 3.32 -0.47
CA LEU A 72 17.17 3.87 -0.11
C LEU A 72 16.05 3.22 -0.92
N GLY A 73 14.82 3.29 -0.40
CA GLY A 73 13.66 2.78 -1.11
C GLY A 73 12.34 3.32 -0.60
N LEU A 74 11.35 3.36 -1.49
CA LEU A 74 9.95 3.56 -1.15
C LEU A 74 9.29 2.20 -0.98
N SER A 75 8.48 2.08 0.06
CA SER A 75 7.80 0.86 0.44
C SER A 75 6.32 1.10 0.68
N SER A 76 5.52 0.06 0.47
CA SER A 76 4.07 0.11 0.62
C SER A 76 3.59 0.29 2.06
N GLU A 77 4.46 0.09 3.03
CA GLU A 77 4.16 0.22 4.45
C GLU A 77 5.39 0.70 5.21
N ASN A 78 5.18 1.36 6.34
CA ASN A 78 6.27 1.67 7.26
C ASN A 78 6.99 0.37 7.70
N PRO A 79 8.32 0.23 7.49
CA PRO A 79 9.08 -0.94 7.94
C PRO A 79 8.90 -1.29 9.41
N LEU A 80 8.65 -0.30 10.27
CA LEU A 80 8.45 -0.47 11.71
C LEU A 80 7.12 -1.15 12.07
N LYS A 81 6.17 -1.28 11.12
CA LYS A 81 4.96 -2.09 11.30
C LYS A 81 5.23 -3.59 11.17
N ARG A 82 6.32 -3.97 10.48
CA ARG A 82 6.66 -5.37 10.16
C ARG A 82 7.92 -5.87 10.86
N MET A 83 8.78 -4.95 11.31
CA MET A 83 10.08 -5.27 11.88
C MET A 83 10.25 -4.56 13.22
N SER A 84 10.74 -5.31 14.21
CA SER A 84 11.09 -4.75 15.52
C SER A 84 12.33 -3.88 15.41
N ALA A 85 12.24 -2.65 15.91
CA ALA A 85 13.40 -1.78 16.10
C ALA A 85 14.21 -2.28 17.30
N ILE A 86 15.47 -2.63 17.08
CA ILE A 86 16.37 -3.07 18.16
C ILE A 86 16.77 -1.87 19.03
N TYR A 87 17.05 -0.74 18.39
CA TYR A 87 17.40 0.52 19.04
C TYR A 87 16.74 1.69 18.32
N ARG A 88 16.53 2.80 19.04
CA ARG A 88 16.07 4.08 18.50
C ARG A 88 17.12 5.16 18.74
N TYR A 89 17.31 6.02 17.76
CA TYR A 89 18.28 7.10 17.79
C TYR A 89 17.59 8.45 17.55
N GLN A 90 18.25 9.50 17.99
CA GLN A 90 17.91 10.85 17.56
C GLN A 90 18.20 11.02 16.06
N PRO A 91 17.44 11.89 15.36
CA PRO A 91 17.73 12.26 13.98
C PRO A 91 19.18 12.69 13.77
N SER A 92 19.68 12.44 12.56
CA SER A 92 21.02 12.82 12.11
C SER A 92 20.94 13.69 10.85
N LYS A 93 22.07 14.26 10.42
CA LYS A 93 22.12 15.03 9.16
C LYS A 93 21.65 14.23 7.94
N ALA A 94 21.98 12.94 7.84
CA ALA A 94 21.48 12.08 6.78
C ALA A 94 19.95 11.89 6.86
N THR A 95 19.42 11.90 8.09
CA THR A 95 18.00 11.79 8.36
C THR A 95 17.25 13.07 7.97
N ASP A 96 17.83 14.25 8.21
CA ASP A 96 17.27 15.53 7.80
C ASP A 96 17.20 15.67 6.28
N LEU A 97 18.27 15.28 5.57
CA LEU A 97 18.29 15.26 4.11
C LEU A 97 17.25 14.28 3.53
N LEU A 98 17.06 13.12 4.18
CA LEU A 98 16.04 12.16 3.78
C LEU A 98 14.62 12.75 3.93
N ARG A 99 14.39 13.52 5.00
CA ARG A 99 13.13 14.25 5.22
C ARG A 99 12.90 15.28 4.11
N GLU A 100 13.92 16.08 3.77
CA GLU A 100 13.83 17.06 2.69
C GLU A 100 13.53 16.40 1.33
N PHE A 101 14.21 15.29 1.03
CA PHE A 101 13.93 14.51 -0.17
C PHE A 101 12.49 13.96 -0.18
N TYR A 102 11.99 13.49 0.96
CA TYR A 102 10.59 13.07 1.09
C TYR A 102 9.62 14.22 0.85
N SER A 103 9.85 15.41 1.41
CA SER A 103 9.04 16.60 1.16
C SER A 103 9.03 16.99 -0.32
N HIS A 104 10.14 16.78 -1.04
CA HIS A 104 10.17 17.03 -2.48
C HIS A 104 9.29 16.04 -3.25
N LEU A 105 9.32 14.75 -2.89
CA LEU A 105 8.49 13.73 -3.52
C LEU A 105 7.00 13.85 -3.15
N PHE A 106 6.71 14.28 -1.92
CA PHE A 106 5.35 14.40 -1.38
C PHE A 106 5.16 15.75 -0.66
N PRO A 107 4.95 16.85 -1.41
CA PRO A 107 4.94 18.22 -0.85
C PRO A 107 3.85 18.49 0.18
N GLU A 108 2.74 17.78 0.11
CA GLU A 108 1.59 17.95 1.02
C GLU A 108 1.65 17.03 2.25
N ALA A 109 2.70 16.23 2.41
CA ALA A 109 2.80 15.26 3.49
C ALA A 109 3.17 15.92 4.82
N GLU A 110 2.39 15.64 5.87
CA GLU A 110 2.81 15.88 7.25
C GLU A 110 3.79 14.77 7.66
N ILE A 111 5.03 15.12 8.00
CA ILE A 111 6.11 14.13 8.10
C ILE A 111 6.31 13.64 9.53
N SER A 112 6.39 12.31 9.66
CA SER A 112 6.94 11.62 10.81
C SER A 112 8.27 10.96 10.46
N LEU A 113 9.20 10.97 11.42
CA LEU A 113 10.58 10.55 11.23
C LEU A 113 11.00 9.58 12.33
N SER A 114 11.71 8.52 11.97
CA SER A 114 12.29 7.58 12.92
C SER A 114 13.67 7.14 12.46
N ARG A 115 14.62 7.05 13.40
CA ARG A 115 15.94 6.47 13.15
C ARG A 115 16.14 5.29 14.10
N VAL A 116 16.40 4.11 13.54
CA VAL A 116 16.41 2.85 14.29
C VAL A 116 17.52 1.91 13.82
N ILE A 117 17.73 0.81 14.54
CA ILE A 117 18.46 -0.35 13.99
C ILE A 117 17.46 -1.45 13.62
N LEU A 118 17.53 -1.92 12.38
CA LEU A 118 16.80 -3.08 11.88
C LEU A 118 17.75 -4.23 11.54
N GLN A 119 17.28 -5.45 11.73
CA GLN A 119 18.02 -6.68 11.46
C GLN A 119 17.67 -7.24 10.07
N SER A 120 18.67 -7.68 9.31
CA SER A 120 18.52 -8.44 8.06
C SER A 120 18.04 -9.88 8.38
N PRO A 121 17.21 -10.51 7.51
CA PRO A 121 16.72 -10.02 6.23
C PRO A 121 15.59 -8.99 6.38
N LEU A 122 15.62 -7.96 5.51
CA LEU A 122 14.60 -6.93 5.46
C LEU A 122 13.30 -7.49 4.88
N ARG A 123 12.22 -7.44 5.65
CA ARG A 123 10.89 -7.93 5.27
C ARG A 123 10.00 -6.79 4.80
N ILE A 124 10.44 -6.11 3.74
CA ILE A 124 9.87 -4.84 3.27
C ILE A 124 9.56 -4.96 1.78
N HIS A 125 8.32 -4.70 1.38
CA HIS A 125 7.92 -4.69 -0.02
C HIS A 125 8.25 -3.33 -0.64
N PHE A 126 9.32 -3.30 -1.44
CA PHE A 126 9.79 -2.09 -2.10
C PHE A 126 9.06 -1.89 -3.42
N VAL A 127 8.48 -0.70 -3.59
CA VAL A 127 7.92 -0.23 -4.86
C VAL A 127 8.97 0.52 -5.68
N VAL A 128 10.00 1.06 -5.02
CA VAL A 128 11.17 1.72 -5.62
C VAL A 128 12.37 1.47 -4.73
N PHE A 129 13.55 1.23 -5.29
CA PHE A 129 14.79 1.24 -4.53
C PHE A 129 15.99 1.64 -5.38
N GLY A 130 17.02 2.16 -4.72
CA GLY A 130 18.31 2.41 -5.35
C GLY A 130 19.45 2.58 -4.35
N GLY A 131 20.68 2.28 -4.77
CA GLY A 131 21.84 2.42 -3.89
C GLY A 131 23.05 1.58 -4.28
N ASN A 132 23.83 1.20 -3.28
CA ASN A 132 25.02 0.38 -3.45
C ASN A 132 24.67 -0.97 -4.10
N GLU A 133 25.31 -1.25 -5.24
CA GLU A 133 25.00 -2.42 -6.06
C GLU A 133 25.28 -3.75 -5.35
N ARG A 134 26.45 -3.86 -4.71
CA ARG A 134 26.87 -5.10 -4.03
C ARG A 134 25.96 -5.40 -2.85
N LEU A 135 25.60 -4.38 -2.08
CA LEU A 135 24.69 -4.49 -0.94
C LEU A 135 23.29 -4.92 -1.39
N LEU A 136 22.71 -4.25 -2.39
CA LEU A 136 21.37 -4.56 -2.87
C LEU A 136 21.31 -5.95 -3.51
N LYS A 137 22.28 -6.34 -4.34
CA LYS A 137 22.34 -7.70 -4.92
C LYS A 137 22.37 -8.78 -3.82
N ARG A 138 23.10 -8.54 -2.72
CA ARG A 138 23.14 -9.44 -1.56
C ARG A 138 21.76 -9.55 -0.88
N GLU A 139 21.10 -8.43 -0.59
CA GLU A 139 19.79 -8.46 0.09
C GLU A 139 18.68 -9.03 -0.81
N MET A 140 18.72 -8.76 -2.13
CA MET A 140 17.82 -9.38 -3.11
C MET A 140 18.03 -10.90 -3.16
N LEU A 141 19.28 -11.38 -3.15
CA LEU A 141 19.58 -12.80 -3.12
C LEU A 141 19.03 -13.47 -1.85
N LYS A 142 19.24 -12.86 -0.67
CA LYS A 142 18.67 -13.35 0.61
C LYS A 142 17.14 -13.45 0.56
N ALA A 143 16.47 -12.43 0.03
CA ALA A 143 15.02 -12.43 -0.13
C ALA A 143 14.54 -13.55 -1.07
N SER A 144 15.23 -13.73 -2.21
CA SER A 144 14.95 -14.76 -3.20
C SER A 144 15.10 -16.18 -2.62
N LEU A 145 16.20 -16.44 -1.90
CA LEU A 145 16.45 -17.71 -1.21
C LEU A 145 15.39 -18.03 -0.14
N SER A 146 14.79 -16.99 0.45
CA SER A 146 13.68 -17.13 1.41
C SER A 146 12.31 -17.32 0.74
N GLY A 147 12.25 -17.37 -0.59
CA GLY A 147 11.00 -17.45 -1.36
C GLY A 147 10.14 -16.19 -1.26
N LYS A 148 10.70 -15.04 -0.85
CA LYS A 148 9.96 -13.80 -0.62
C LYS A 148 10.22 -12.78 -1.74
N GLY A 149 9.14 -12.20 -2.27
CA GLY A 149 9.14 -11.29 -3.41
C GLY A 149 9.41 -9.82 -3.09
N PHE A 150 10.08 -9.49 -1.99
CA PHE A 150 10.21 -8.14 -1.42
C PHE A 150 10.71 -7.04 -2.40
N TYR A 151 11.51 -7.42 -3.40
CA TYR A 151 12.09 -6.48 -4.38
C TYR A 151 11.43 -6.56 -5.77
N ARG A 152 10.53 -7.53 -6.00
CA ARG A 152 10.00 -7.84 -7.34
C ARG A 152 9.08 -6.76 -7.89
N ILE A 153 8.36 -6.06 -7.02
CA ILE A 153 7.39 -5.04 -7.42
C ILE A 153 8.12 -3.88 -8.12
N ALA A 154 9.22 -3.41 -7.54
CA ALA A 154 10.00 -2.30 -8.10
C ALA A 154 10.52 -2.58 -9.52
N GLU A 155 10.74 -3.84 -9.90
CA GLU A 155 11.16 -4.21 -11.27
C GLU A 155 10.05 -4.03 -12.31
N LYS A 156 8.79 -4.05 -11.87
CA LYS A 156 7.60 -3.92 -12.71
C LYS A 156 6.85 -2.60 -12.51
N MET A 157 7.34 -1.74 -11.62
CA MET A 157 6.74 -0.46 -11.29
C MET A 157 7.14 0.60 -12.31
N GLY A 158 6.29 0.82 -13.32
CA GLY A 158 6.44 1.91 -14.28
C GLY A 158 5.90 3.25 -13.75
N ASP A 159 6.21 4.35 -14.46
CA ASP A 159 5.80 5.71 -14.09
C ASP A 159 4.28 5.85 -13.93
N GLU A 160 3.51 5.40 -14.92
CA GLU A 160 2.04 5.51 -14.88
C GLU A 160 1.43 4.77 -13.69
N LEU A 161 1.87 3.52 -13.44
CA LEU A 161 1.37 2.73 -12.30
C LEU A 161 1.74 3.40 -10.97
N PHE A 162 2.95 3.95 -10.86
CA PHE A 162 3.41 4.63 -9.66
C PHE A 162 2.62 5.92 -9.38
N ASP A 163 2.31 6.70 -10.41
CA ASP A 163 1.48 7.90 -10.29
C ASP A 163 0.09 7.56 -9.75
N PHE A 164 -0.54 6.51 -10.29
CA PHE A 164 -1.83 6.02 -9.80
C PHE A 164 -1.75 5.48 -8.38
N TYR A 165 -0.70 4.72 -8.08
CA TYR A 165 -0.43 4.17 -6.76
C TYR A 165 -0.32 5.26 -5.69
N CYS A 166 0.48 6.31 -5.95
CA CYS A 166 0.64 7.45 -5.04
C CYS A 166 -0.65 8.27 -4.92
N LYS A 167 -1.31 8.57 -6.05
CA LYS A 167 -2.55 9.37 -6.09
C LYS A 167 -3.69 8.76 -5.27
N TYR A 168 -3.76 7.42 -5.23
CA TYR A 168 -4.83 6.69 -4.56
C TYR A 168 -4.37 5.96 -3.29
N TYR A 169 -3.16 6.26 -2.80
CA TYR A 169 -2.61 5.59 -1.64
C TYR A 169 -3.46 5.80 -0.38
N ARG A 170 -4.02 4.71 0.16
CA ARG A 170 -4.77 4.65 1.43
C ARG A 170 -5.85 5.73 1.56
N LYS A 171 -6.67 5.91 0.51
CA LYS A 171 -7.63 7.03 0.40
C LYS A 171 -9.01 6.60 -0.06
N TRP A 172 -10.02 7.30 0.44
CA TRP A 172 -11.40 7.27 -0.06
C TRP A 172 -11.56 8.11 -1.32
N LEU A 173 -12.08 7.50 -2.37
CA LEU A 173 -12.39 8.11 -3.64
C LEU A 173 -13.89 8.27 -3.74
N LYS A 174 -14.35 9.52 -3.74
CA LYS A 174 -15.76 9.85 -4.00
C LYS A 174 -16.04 9.67 -5.48
N LEU A 175 -17.00 8.81 -5.80
CA LEU A 175 -17.49 8.53 -7.14
C LEU A 175 -18.92 9.05 -7.29
N ARG A 176 -19.44 9.08 -8.51
CA ARG A 176 -20.79 9.60 -8.77
C ARG A 176 -21.87 8.86 -7.96
N LYS A 177 -21.82 7.53 -7.95
CA LYS A 177 -22.80 6.65 -7.33
C LYS A 177 -22.41 6.16 -5.93
N GLY A 178 -21.33 6.66 -5.33
CA GLY A 178 -20.87 6.21 -4.02
C GLY A 178 -19.37 6.45 -3.84
N GLU A 179 -18.66 5.50 -3.25
CA GLU A 179 -17.25 5.69 -2.92
C GLU A 179 -16.48 4.37 -2.90
N VAL A 180 -15.16 4.45 -3.10
CA VAL A 180 -14.25 3.31 -3.03
C VAL A 180 -13.05 3.70 -2.18
N PHE A 181 -12.62 2.81 -1.28
CA PHE A 181 -11.36 2.96 -0.56
C PHE A 181 -10.30 2.09 -1.21
N ILE A 182 -9.15 2.70 -1.52
CA ILE A 182 -7.99 2.02 -2.06
C ILE A 182 -6.95 1.88 -0.96
N TYR A 183 -6.46 0.66 -0.75
CA TYR A 183 -5.46 0.36 0.26
C TYR A 183 -4.35 -0.52 -0.31
N PRO A 184 -3.25 0.09 -0.78
CA PRO A 184 -2.06 -0.66 -1.13
C PRO A 184 -1.38 -1.21 0.13
N THR A 185 -1.00 -2.47 0.09
CA THR A 185 -0.28 -3.18 1.15
C THR A 185 0.50 -4.32 0.53
N GLU A 186 1.77 -4.44 0.91
CA GLU A 186 2.69 -5.43 0.35
C GLU A 186 2.75 -5.39 -1.19
N ASP A 187 2.46 -6.51 -1.83
CA ASP A 187 2.41 -6.71 -3.28
C ASP A 187 0.98 -6.66 -3.85
N ILE A 188 0.00 -6.23 -3.07
CA ILE A 188 -1.41 -6.17 -3.48
C ILE A 188 -2.02 -4.77 -3.27
N VAL A 189 -3.15 -4.56 -3.95
CA VAL A 189 -4.06 -3.43 -3.71
C VAL A 189 -5.40 -3.98 -3.29
N LYS A 190 -5.85 -3.59 -2.09
CA LYS A 190 -7.21 -3.84 -1.64
C LYS A 190 -8.13 -2.73 -2.11
N ILE A 191 -9.29 -3.12 -2.61
CA ILE A 191 -10.33 -2.23 -3.13
C ILE A 191 -11.60 -2.51 -2.36
N VAL A 192 -11.99 -1.57 -1.52
CA VAL A 192 -13.20 -1.66 -0.70
C VAL A 192 -14.28 -0.82 -1.33
N THR A 193 -15.41 -1.42 -1.67
CA THR A 193 -16.59 -0.66 -2.10
C THR A 193 -17.30 -0.08 -0.88
N GLY A 194 -17.67 1.19 -0.97
CA GLY A 194 -18.53 1.86 -0.02
C GLY A 194 -20.01 1.52 -0.20
N ARG A 195 -20.88 2.21 0.53
CA ARG A 195 -22.33 2.11 0.31
C ARG A 195 -22.70 2.79 -1.01
N PRO A 196 -23.37 2.11 -1.96
CA PRO A 196 -23.90 2.75 -3.15
C PRO A 196 -25.02 3.73 -2.79
N ARG A 197 -25.12 4.82 -3.55
CA ARG A 197 -26.25 5.75 -3.52
C ARG A 197 -27.38 5.12 -4.34
N LEU A 198 -28.44 4.71 -3.64
CA LEU A 198 -29.60 4.03 -4.21
C LEU A 198 -30.82 4.95 -4.15
N ASN A 199 -31.75 4.78 -5.09
CA ASN A 199 -33.02 5.52 -5.09
C ASN A 199 -34.04 5.02 -4.05
N TYR A 200 -33.72 3.92 -3.37
CA TYR A 200 -34.59 3.26 -2.40
C TYR A 200 -33.92 3.24 -1.03
N SER A 201 -34.73 3.42 0.02
CA SER A 201 -34.27 3.16 1.39
C SER A 201 -34.25 1.66 1.62
N VAL A 202 -33.05 1.10 1.74
CA VAL A 202 -32.83 -0.33 1.98
C VAL A 202 -31.82 -0.48 3.11
N ASP A 203 -32.07 -1.47 3.96
CA ASP A 203 -31.19 -1.82 5.06
C ASP A 203 -29.78 -2.15 4.57
N LEU A 204 -28.79 -1.68 5.32
CA LEU A 204 -27.39 -1.85 4.97
C LEU A 204 -26.99 -3.34 4.89
N SER A 205 -27.59 -4.20 5.72
CA SER A 205 -27.36 -5.64 5.70
C SER A 205 -27.72 -6.26 4.34
N ILE A 206 -28.85 -5.89 3.74
CA ILE A 206 -29.28 -6.35 2.42
C ILE A 206 -28.26 -5.88 1.36
N VAL A 207 -27.84 -4.62 1.42
CA VAL A 207 -26.82 -4.09 0.52
C VAL A 207 -25.52 -4.89 0.63
N ILE A 208 -25.06 -5.21 1.85
CA ILE A 208 -23.85 -6.01 2.09
C ILE A 208 -24.00 -7.41 1.48
N GLU A 209 -25.12 -8.08 1.67
CA GLU A 209 -25.34 -9.44 1.11
C GLU A 209 -25.37 -9.43 -0.42
N LEU A 210 -26.06 -8.46 -1.03
CA LEU A 210 -26.04 -8.28 -2.48
C LEU A 210 -24.63 -7.97 -3.00
N SER A 211 -23.84 -7.22 -2.23
CA SER A 211 -22.44 -6.90 -2.56
C SER A 211 -21.53 -8.12 -2.48
N ARG A 212 -21.75 -9.01 -1.49
CA ARG A 212 -21.05 -10.29 -1.37
C ARG A 212 -21.38 -11.20 -2.55
N LEU A 213 -22.65 -11.30 -2.93
CA LEU A 213 -23.09 -12.04 -4.10
C LEU A 213 -22.43 -11.49 -5.38
N PHE A 214 -22.50 -10.18 -5.58
CA PHE A 214 -21.87 -9.51 -6.73
C PHE A 214 -20.36 -9.79 -6.80
N ARG A 215 -19.65 -9.66 -5.66
CA ARG A 215 -18.22 -9.98 -5.56
C ARG A 215 -17.94 -11.41 -6.01
N ASN A 216 -18.70 -12.38 -5.51
CA ASN A 216 -18.49 -13.79 -5.83
C ASN A 216 -18.66 -14.05 -7.35
N LEU A 217 -19.65 -13.40 -7.97
CA LEU A 217 -19.87 -13.50 -9.42
C LEU A 217 -18.74 -12.82 -10.23
N VAL A 218 -18.29 -11.64 -9.79
CA VAL A 218 -17.19 -10.91 -10.45
C VAL A 218 -15.90 -11.72 -10.37
N VAL A 219 -15.51 -12.19 -9.19
CA VAL A 219 -14.25 -12.93 -8.99
C VAL A 219 -14.27 -14.26 -9.77
N LYS A 220 -15.43 -14.95 -9.80
CA LYS A 220 -15.59 -16.18 -10.61
C LYS A 220 -15.34 -15.92 -12.11
N LYS A 221 -15.75 -14.75 -12.61
CA LYS A 221 -15.60 -14.36 -14.01
C LYS A 221 -14.23 -13.73 -14.32
N HIS A 222 -13.66 -13.00 -13.38
CA HIS A 222 -12.43 -12.21 -13.52
C HIS A 222 -11.37 -12.67 -12.52
N LYS A 223 -10.60 -13.69 -12.90
CA LYS A 223 -9.62 -14.39 -12.04
C LYS A 223 -8.49 -13.51 -11.47
N PHE A 224 -8.23 -12.35 -12.06
CA PHE A 224 -7.21 -11.41 -11.56
C PHE A 224 -7.67 -10.66 -10.31
N LEU A 225 -8.99 -10.61 -10.04
CA LEU A 225 -9.55 -10.14 -8.78
C LEU A 225 -9.75 -11.33 -7.86
N ARG A 226 -9.32 -11.20 -6.60
CA ARG A 226 -9.56 -12.22 -5.56
C ARG A 226 -10.50 -11.64 -4.50
N PRO A 227 -11.33 -12.48 -3.84
CA PRO A 227 -12.17 -12.00 -2.77
C PRO A 227 -11.30 -11.77 -1.53
N SER A 228 -11.47 -10.65 -0.85
CA SER A 228 -10.70 -10.34 0.35
C SER A 228 -11.61 -9.84 1.47
N ASN A 229 -11.03 -9.53 2.62
CA ASN A 229 -11.69 -8.88 3.75
C ASN A 229 -10.94 -7.61 4.15
N ILE A 230 -11.59 -6.78 4.96
CA ILE A 230 -10.91 -5.65 5.61
C ILE A 230 -9.87 -6.23 6.56
N SER A 231 -8.62 -5.78 6.46
CA SER A 231 -7.59 -6.14 7.43
C SER A 231 -7.57 -5.15 8.59
N PRO A 232 -7.17 -5.57 9.82
CA PRO A 232 -7.07 -4.68 10.98
C PRO A 232 -6.17 -3.44 10.75
N ASP A 233 -5.06 -3.62 10.02
CA ASP A 233 -4.09 -2.59 9.63
C ASP A 233 -4.66 -1.49 8.73
N MET A 234 -5.84 -1.70 8.15
CA MET A 234 -6.52 -0.69 7.34
C MET A 234 -7.08 0.47 8.17
N ASN A 235 -7.21 0.30 9.50
CA ASN A 235 -7.84 1.26 10.43
C ASN A 235 -9.12 1.88 9.84
N PHE A 236 -9.92 1.02 9.23
CA PHE A 236 -11.05 1.40 8.38
C PHE A 236 -12.23 1.87 9.23
N SER A 237 -12.66 3.12 9.06
CA SER A 237 -13.78 3.72 9.80
C SER A 237 -15.06 3.90 8.99
N GLY A 238 -15.06 3.52 7.70
CA GLY A 238 -16.21 3.71 6.80
C GLY A 238 -17.18 2.52 6.79
N VAL A 239 -18.10 2.53 5.82
CA VAL A 239 -19.00 1.40 5.55
C VAL A 239 -18.43 0.58 4.40
N ALA A 240 -17.97 -0.63 4.69
CA ALA A 240 -17.53 -1.57 3.66
C ALA A 240 -18.68 -2.49 3.25
N THR A 241 -18.92 -2.55 1.94
CA THR A 241 -19.94 -3.44 1.37
C THR A 241 -19.31 -4.68 0.73
N SER A 242 -18.17 -4.53 0.06
CA SER A 242 -17.37 -5.65 -0.44
C SER A 242 -15.90 -5.27 -0.56
N VAL A 243 -15.03 -6.27 -0.53
CA VAL A 243 -13.57 -6.09 -0.67
C VAL A 243 -13.03 -7.04 -1.72
N TYR A 244 -12.24 -6.48 -2.63
CA TYR A 244 -11.47 -7.18 -3.65
C TYR A 244 -9.99 -6.95 -3.39
N GLU A 245 -9.15 -7.86 -3.84
CA GLU A 245 -7.71 -7.64 -3.97
C GLU A 245 -7.26 -7.93 -5.39
N VAL A 246 -6.19 -7.25 -5.79
CA VAL A 246 -5.48 -7.43 -7.06
C VAL A 246 -3.99 -7.29 -6.79
N ASP A 247 -3.15 -7.98 -7.56
CA ASP A 247 -1.70 -7.77 -7.50
C ASP A 247 -1.37 -6.33 -7.91
N LEU A 248 -0.49 -5.67 -7.15
CA LEU A 248 -0.17 -4.25 -7.34
C LEU A 248 0.35 -3.99 -8.76
N VAL A 249 1.15 -4.90 -9.30
CA VAL A 249 1.71 -4.81 -10.66
C VAL A 249 0.64 -4.91 -11.76
N ASP A 250 -0.51 -5.52 -11.46
CA ASP A 250 -1.62 -5.70 -12.41
C ASP A 250 -2.78 -4.70 -12.15
N SER A 251 -2.61 -3.79 -11.19
CA SER A 251 -3.67 -2.90 -10.71
C SER A 251 -3.97 -1.70 -11.60
N LEU A 252 -3.10 -1.37 -12.57
CA LEU A 252 -3.25 -0.19 -13.44
C LEU A 252 -4.60 -0.17 -14.16
N GLY A 253 -4.98 -1.28 -14.79
CA GLY A 253 -6.25 -1.39 -15.49
C GLY A 253 -7.46 -1.28 -14.56
N VAL A 254 -7.29 -1.62 -13.28
CA VAL A 254 -8.34 -1.44 -12.26
C VAL A 254 -8.46 0.02 -11.89
N TYR A 255 -7.35 0.72 -11.61
CA TYR A 255 -7.34 2.15 -11.32
C TYR A 255 -8.04 2.97 -12.41
N GLN A 256 -7.69 2.71 -13.67
CA GLN A 256 -8.27 3.40 -14.83
C GLN A 256 -9.78 3.14 -14.99
N LYS A 257 -10.29 2.01 -14.46
CA LYS A 257 -11.70 1.57 -14.61
C LYS A 257 -12.50 1.59 -13.31
N LEU A 258 -12.01 2.24 -12.24
CA LEU A 258 -12.69 2.28 -10.94
C LEU A 258 -14.12 2.84 -11.02
N ASN A 259 -14.30 3.96 -11.72
CA ASN A 259 -15.61 4.59 -11.91
C ASN A 259 -16.60 3.67 -12.65
N PRO A 260 -16.29 3.16 -13.87
CA PRO A 260 -17.15 2.21 -14.56
C PRO A 260 -17.45 0.94 -13.75
N PHE A 261 -16.46 0.40 -13.04
CA PHE A 261 -16.63 -0.77 -12.19
C PHE A 261 -17.64 -0.50 -11.06
N TYR A 262 -17.50 0.62 -10.37
CA TYR A 262 -18.41 0.99 -9.28
C TYR A 262 -19.82 1.31 -9.78
N ASP A 263 -19.94 1.95 -10.94
CA ASP A 263 -21.24 2.21 -11.56
C ASP A 263 -21.96 0.91 -11.94
N MET A 264 -21.24 -0.09 -12.44
CA MET A 264 -21.78 -1.43 -12.70
C MET A 264 -22.23 -2.12 -11.41
N TYR A 265 -21.40 -2.07 -10.37
CA TYR A 265 -21.71 -2.58 -9.04
C TYR A 265 -22.99 -1.95 -8.47
N SER A 266 -23.07 -0.62 -8.44
CA SER A 266 -24.23 0.12 -7.94
C SER A 266 -25.49 -0.17 -8.74
N LYS A 267 -25.42 -0.18 -10.09
CA LYS A 267 -26.57 -0.52 -10.94
C LYS A 267 -27.07 -1.94 -10.73
N SER A 268 -26.17 -2.90 -10.46
CA SER A 268 -26.54 -4.29 -10.24
C SER A 268 -27.33 -4.48 -8.94
N ILE A 269 -26.89 -3.81 -7.87
CA ILE A 269 -27.61 -3.77 -6.59
C ILE A 269 -28.98 -3.11 -6.77
N GLU A 270 -29.00 -1.93 -7.39
CA GLU A 270 -30.23 -1.16 -7.64
C GLU A 270 -31.28 -1.97 -8.40
N ARG A 271 -30.90 -2.59 -9.53
CA ARG A 271 -31.81 -3.45 -10.32
C ARG A 271 -32.33 -4.65 -9.55
N THR A 272 -31.53 -5.23 -8.68
CA THR A 272 -31.95 -6.39 -7.87
C THR A 272 -33.03 -5.97 -6.87
N ILE A 273 -32.83 -4.83 -6.20
CA ILE A 273 -33.82 -4.25 -5.28
C ILE A 273 -35.11 -3.89 -6.02
N GLU A 274 -35.01 -3.23 -7.18
CA GLU A 274 -36.15 -2.89 -8.03
C GLU A 274 -36.97 -4.13 -8.43
N ALA A 275 -36.29 -5.20 -8.84
CA ALA A 275 -36.95 -6.45 -9.23
C ALA A 275 -37.71 -7.09 -8.05
N MET A 276 -37.13 -7.07 -6.84
CA MET A 276 -37.79 -7.57 -5.63
C MET A 276 -39.01 -6.72 -5.27
N MET A 277 -38.90 -5.39 -5.28
CA MET A 277 -40.03 -4.49 -5.00
C MET A 277 -41.18 -4.66 -6.01
N ASN A 278 -40.86 -4.80 -7.29
CA ASN A 278 -41.85 -5.03 -8.34
C ASN A 278 -42.56 -6.39 -8.19
N SER A 279 -41.86 -7.40 -7.66
CA SER A 279 -42.45 -8.71 -7.38
C SER A 279 -43.39 -8.65 -6.17
N ILE A 280 -43.03 -7.91 -5.12
CA ILE A 280 -43.87 -7.68 -3.94
C ILE A 280 -45.18 -6.99 -4.30
N LYS A 281 -45.14 -5.98 -5.18
CA LYS A 281 -46.35 -5.28 -5.67
C LYS A 281 -47.33 -6.19 -6.42
N LYS A 282 -46.85 -7.31 -6.95
CA LYS A 282 -47.62 -8.29 -7.72
C LYS A 282 -48.01 -9.51 -6.89
N LEU A 283 -47.78 -9.48 -5.58
CA LEU A 283 -48.16 -10.59 -4.72
C LEU A 283 -49.69 -10.76 -4.76
N PRO A 284 -50.19 -12.00 -4.83
CA PRO A 284 -51.62 -12.30 -4.91
C PRO A 284 -52.36 -12.05 -3.59
N PHE A 285 -51.72 -11.41 -2.60
CA PHE A 285 -52.31 -11.14 -1.28
C PHE A 285 -53.14 -9.84 -1.23
N GLY A 286 -53.23 -9.11 -2.35
CA GLY A 286 -54.06 -7.90 -2.45
C GLY A 286 -55.56 -8.13 -2.23
N GLU A 287 -56.03 -9.38 -2.31
CA GLU A 287 -57.42 -9.76 -2.01
C GLU A 287 -57.62 -10.29 -0.58
N VAL A 288 -56.55 -10.50 0.21
CA VAL A 288 -56.64 -11.12 1.56
C VAL A 288 -56.54 -10.09 2.69
N LEU A 289 -56.30 -8.82 2.38
CA LEU A 289 -56.10 -7.75 3.38
C LEU A 289 -57.14 -6.61 3.28
N ASN A 290 -58.29 -6.88 2.65
CA ASN A 290 -59.43 -5.96 2.58
C ASN A 290 -60.67 -6.50 3.32
N ASP A 291 -60.49 -7.36 4.31
CA ASP A 291 -61.54 -7.69 5.29
C ASP A 291 -60.87 -7.82 6.68
N ASP A 292 -60.68 -6.66 7.33
CA ASP A 292 -60.90 -6.38 8.76
C ASP A 292 -60.31 -5.01 9.17
#